data_AF-A0A9D6UCY5-F1
#
_entry.id   AF-A0A9D6UCY5-F1
#
_cell.length_a   1.000
_cell.length_b   1.000
_cell.length_c   1.000
_cell.angle_alpha   90.00
_cell.angle_beta   90.00
_cell.angle_gamma   90.00
#
_symmetry.space_group_name_H-M   'P 1'
#
loop_
_entity.id
_entity.type
_entity.pdbx_description
1 polymer ?
#
loop_
_entity_poly.entity_id
_entity_poly.type
_entity_poly.pdbx_seq_one_letter_code
_entity_poly.pdbx_strand_id
1 'polypeptide(L)' 'MSSSVASELARHLAQEAEAVCRRYLSNGRRSGGYWLVGDINNTPGR' A
#
# COMPACT_ATOMS: atom_id res chain seq x y z
N MET A 1 -17.83 -13.17 12.07
CA MET A 1 -17.24 -13.68 10.82
C MET A 1 -15.83 -14.11 11.13
N SER A 2 -15.56 -15.43 11.21
CA SER A 2 -14.20 -15.92 11.47
C SER A 2 -13.33 -15.57 10.26
N SER A 3 -12.34 -14.70 10.46
CA SER A 3 -11.35 -14.38 9.42
C SER A 3 -10.57 -15.66 9.11
N SER A 4 -10.55 -16.08 7.85
CA SER A 4 -9.79 -17.27 7.44
C SER A 4 -8.29 -17.01 7.61
N VAL A 5 -7.48 -18.06 7.75
CA VAL A 5 -6.01 -17.95 7.76
C VAL A 5 -5.51 -17.17 6.53
N ALA A 6 -6.14 -17.38 5.37
CA ALA A 6 -5.82 -16.64 4.14
C ALA A 6 -6.12 -15.14 4.26
N SER A 7 -7.22 -14.77 4.93
CA SER A 7 -7.60 -13.37 5.16
C SER A 7 -6.63 -12.66 6.10
N GLU A 8 -6.18 -13.34 7.17
CA GLU A 8 -5.15 -12.79 8.07
C GLU A 8 -3.78 -12.65 7.39
N LEU A 9 -3.39 -13.64 6.58
CA LEU A 9 -2.16 -13.57 5.80
C LEU A 9 -2.22 -12.40 4.79
N ALA A 10 -3.32 -12.26 4.07
CA ALA A 10 -3.51 -11.15 3.12
C ALA A 10 -3.42 -9.78 3.82
N ARG A 11 -3.98 -9.67 5.04
CA ARG A 11 -3.91 -8.44 5.84
C ARG A 11 -2.47 -8.11 6.23
N HIS A 12 -1.69 -9.08 6.70
CA HIS A 12 -0.27 -8.86 7.03
C HIS A 12 0.55 -8.48 5.80
N LEU A 13 0.38 -9.19 4.68
CA LEU A 13 1.08 -8.86 3.43
C LEU A 13 0.75 -7.46 2.94
N ALA A 14 -0.52 -7.03 3.06
CA ALA A 14 -0.92 -5.68 2.70
C ALA A 14 -0.27 -4.61 3.60
N GLN A 15 -0.10 -4.90 4.90
CA GLN A 15 0.57 -3.99 5.83
C GLN A 15 2.06 -3.82 5.49
N GLU A 16 2.76 -4.92 5.21
CA GLU A 16 4.16 -4.89 4.81
C GLU A 16 4.35 -4.17 3.46
N ALA A 17 3.51 -4.45 2.48
CA ALA A 17 3.53 -3.75 1.19
C ALA A 17 3.27 -2.24 1.37
N GLU A 18 2.32 -1.86 2.22
CA GLU A 18 2.04 -0.46 2.53
C GLU A 18 3.23 0.23 3.23
N ALA A 19 3.93 -0.46 4.13
CA ALA A 19 5.12 0.07 4.78
C ALA A 19 6.24 0.38 3.77
N VAL A 20 6.47 -0.51 2.80
CA VAL A 20 7.42 -0.28 1.69
C VAL A 20 7.00 0.93 0.85
N CYS A 21 5.72 1.00 0.49
CA CYS A 21 5.18 2.15 -0.26
C CYS A 21 5.36 3.46 0.50
N ARG A 22 5.07 3.50 1.80
CA ARG A 22 5.29 4.70 2.63
C ARG A 22 6.76 5.10 2.73
N ARG A 23 7.68 4.13 2.68
CA ARG A 23 9.13 4.38 2.78
C ARG A 23 9.73 4.95 1.49
N TYR A 24 9.39 4.38 0.35
CA TYR A 24 10.02 4.73 -0.93
C TYR A 24 9.15 5.63 -1.82
N LEU A 25 7.83 5.52 -1.68
CA LEU A 25 6.83 6.26 -2.43
C LEU A 25 6.00 7.14 -1.49
N SER A 26 6.69 7.88 -0.62
CA SER A 26 6.10 8.64 0.49
C SER A 26 5.08 9.70 0.06
N ASN A 27 5.16 10.19 -1.18
CA ASN A 27 4.23 11.17 -1.72
C ASN A 27 3.01 10.53 -2.41
N GLY A 28 2.93 9.18 -2.39
CA GLY A 28 1.78 8.45 -2.88
C GLY A 28 0.69 8.27 -1.83
N ARG A 29 -0.44 7.71 -2.28
CA ARG A 29 -1.61 7.44 -1.43
C ARG A 29 -2.24 6.09 -1.74
N ARG A 30 -2.82 5.46 -0.72
CA ARG A 30 -3.56 4.21 -0.88
C ARG A 30 -4.90 4.45 -1.59
N SER A 31 -5.16 3.66 -2.63
CA SER A 31 -6.45 3.63 -3.34
C SER A 31 -6.83 2.18 -3.60
N GLY A 32 -7.72 1.64 -2.75
CA GLY A 32 -8.06 0.22 -2.77
C GLY A 32 -6.82 -0.66 -2.51
N GLY A 33 -6.51 -1.54 -3.47
CA GLY A 33 -5.35 -2.42 -3.48
C GLY A 33 -4.09 -1.81 -4.11
N TYR A 34 -4.12 -0.53 -4.49
CA TYR A 34 -3.02 0.15 -5.18
C TYR A 34 -2.41 1.27 -4.32
N TRP A 35 -1.14 1.55 -4.58
CA TRP A 35 -0.46 2.76 -4.11
C TRP A 35 -0.23 3.69 -5.31
N LEU A 36 -0.93 4.82 -5.32
CA LEU A 36 -0.88 5.78 -6.42
C LEU A 36 0.14 6.86 -6.13
N VAL A 37 1.03 7.14 -7.07
CA VAL A 37 2.04 8.21 -7.03
C VAL A 37 1.85 9.17 -8.20
N GLY A 38 2.30 10.42 -8.05
CA GLY A 38 2.15 11.44 -9.09
C GLY A 38 2.97 11.15 -10.34
N ASP A 39 4.19 10.64 -10.17
CA ASP A 39 5.09 10.22 -11.23
C ASP A 39 6.14 9.21 -10.72
N ILE A 40 7.03 8.78 -11.62
CA ILE A 40 8.15 7.88 -11.30
C ILE A 40 9.19 8.49 -10.35
N ASN A 41 9.22 9.81 -10.21
CA ASN A 41 10.12 10.52 -9.32
C ASN A 41 9.52 10.69 -7.91
N ASN A 42 8.38 10.04 -7.62
CA ASN A 42 7.64 10.19 -6.36
C ASN A 42 7.31 11.68 -6.09
N THR A 43 6.97 12.46 -7.11
CA THR A 43 6.42 13.79 -6.84
C THR A 43 4.99 13.67 -6.28
N PRO A 44 4.52 14.60 -5.45
CA PRO A 44 3.14 14.61 -4.93
C PRO A 44 2.02 14.63 -5.98
N GLY A 45 2.35 14.76 -7.26
CA GLY A 45 1.36 15.00 -8.30
C GLY A 45 0.71 16.37 -8.13
N ARG A 46 -0.46 16.54 -8.75
CA ARG A 46 -1.28 17.75 -8.70
C ARG A 46 -2.62 17.48 -8.03
#